data_AF-A0A9W7M375-F1
#
_entry.id   AF-A0A9W7M375-F1
#
_cell.length_a   1.000
_cell.length_b   1.000
_cell.length_c   1.000
_cell.angle_alpha   90.00
_cell.angle_beta   90.00
_cell.angle_gamma   90.00
#
_symmetry.space_group_name_H-M   'P 1'
#
loop_
_entity.id
_entity.type
_entity.pdbx_description
1 polymer ?
#
loop_
_entity_poly.entity_id
_entity_poly.type
_entity_poly.pdbx_seq_one_letter_code
_entity_poly.pdbx_strand_id
1 'polypeptide(L)'
;MTELDNDLVVLIKKSVFNLAACLEAAVDVKLNGESLVNSFVDYVKYYLKDVFEPLLSFHTERWEVCVSLSEGQFQHTDFVNGISTTKGGTHVDYVTGRISKYVLKSINKQE
;
A
#
# COMPACT_ATOMS: atom_id res chain seq x y z
N MET A 1 -32.22 9.37 4.23
CA MET A 1 -30.85 9.07 4.67
C MET A 1 -30.66 9.74 6.02
N THR A 2 -30.98 9.01 7.09
CA THR A 2 -31.02 9.54 8.47
C THR A 2 -29.74 9.22 9.25
N GLU A 3 -28.94 8.27 8.76
CA GLU A 3 -27.67 7.84 9.33
C GLU A 3 -26.70 7.42 8.21
N LEU A 4 -25.42 7.32 8.57
CA LEU A 4 -24.38 6.80 7.68
C LEU A 4 -24.37 5.28 7.77
N ASP A 5 -24.45 4.61 6.62
CA ASP A 5 -24.34 3.17 6.56
C ASP A 5 -22.94 2.69 6.99
N ASN A 6 -22.89 1.49 7.58
CA ASN A 6 -21.66 0.93 8.12
C ASN A 6 -20.59 0.72 7.03
N ASP A 7 -20.97 0.32 5.82
CA ASP A 7 -20.00 0.12 4.73
C ASP A 7 -19.38 1.46 4.31
N LEU A 8 -20.19 2.53 4.26
CA LEU A 8 -19.70 3.87 4.00
C LEU A 8 -18.74 4.34 5.10
N VAL A 9 -19.07 4.10 6.36
CA VAL A 9 -18.19 4.43 7.50
C VAL A 9 -16.86 3.70 7.37
N VAL A 10 -16.86 2.42 7.00
CA VAL A 10 -15.63 1.64 6.78
C VAL A 10 -14.79 2.22 5.64
N LEU A 11 -15.41 2.62 4.53
CA LEU A 11 -14.71 3.25 3.40
C LEU A 11 -14.08 4.60 3.77
N ILE A 12 -14.80 5.41 4.56
CA ILE A 12 -14.27 6.68 5.08
C ILE A 12 -13.09 6.41 6.01
N LYS A 13 -13.23 5.49 6.98
CA LYS A 13 -12.13 5.10 7.88
C LYS A 13 -10.90 4.68 7.09
N LYS A 14 -11.05 3.75 6.13
CA LYS A 14 -9.96 3.30 5.27
C LYS A 14 -9.28 4.47 4.55
N SER A 15 -10.06 5.44 4.04
CA SER A 15 -9.51 6.62 3.36
C SER A 15 -8.68 7.50 4.30
N VAL A 16 -9.06 7.63 5.57
CA VAL A 16 -8.27 8.38 6.57
C VAL A 16 -6.95 7.66 6.88
N PHE A 17 -6.97 6.32 7.01
CA PHE A 17 -5.73 5.53 7.19
C PHE A 17 -4.80 5.64 5.98
N ASN A 18 -5.33 5.58 4.76
CA ASN A 18 -4.55 5.78 3.54
C ASN A 18 -3.84 7.14 3.53
N LEU A 19 -4.55 8.18 3.96
CA LEU A 19 -4.04 9.55 3.99
C LEU A 19 -2.96 9.73 5.07
N ALA A 20 -3.15 9.13 6.24
CA ALA A 20 -2.15 9.05 7.30
C ALA A 20 -0.84 8.39 6.81
N ALA A 21 -0.95 7.30 6.05
CA ALA A 21 0.20 6.61 5.47
C ALA A 21 0.94 7.45 4.42
N CYS A 22 0.24 8.28 3.64
CA CYS A 22 0.85 9.12 2.61
C CYS A 22 1.53 10.38 3.16
N LEU A 23 1.05 10.90 4.30
CA LEU A 23 1.58 12.11 4.91
C LEU A 23 2.70 11.83 5.93
N GLU A 24 2.76 10.60 6.43
CA GLU A 24 3.75 10.13 7.38
C GLU A 24 3.98 11.11 8.56
N ALA A 25 5.24 11.38 8.89
CA ALA A 25 5.61 12.28 9.98
C ALA A 25 5.33 13.77 9.71
N ALA A 26 4.94 14.15 8.48
CA ALA A 26 4.73 15.55 8.13
C ALA A 26 3.44 16.14 8.72
N VAL A 27 2.42 15.30 8.96
CA VAL A 27 1.10 15.75 9.44
C VAL A 27 0.54 14.76 10.45
N ASP A 28 0.14 15.23 11.63
CA ASP A 28 -0.59 14.43 12.63
C ASP A 28 -2.04 14.22 12.17
N VAL A 29 -2.46 12.97 12.01
CA VAL A 29 -3.79 12.61 11.50
C VAL A 29 -4.59 11.97 12.62
N LYS A 30 -5.77 12.51 12.90
CA LYS A 30 -6.68 12.01 13.95
C LYS A 30 -8.02 11.62 13.40
N LEU A 31 -8.57 10.53 13.93
CA LEU A 31 -9.91 10.07 13.64
C LEU A 31 -10.68 9.93 14.95
N ASN A 32 -11.78 10.68 15.11
CA ASN A 32 -12.58 10.71 16.34
C ASN A 32 -11.77 11.05 17.61
N GLY A 33 -10.72 11.87 17.48
CA GLY A 33 -9.86 12.29 18.59
C GLY A 33 -8.67 11.36 18.85
N GLU A 34 -8.64 10.17 18.25
CA GLU A 34 -7.52 9.22 18.35
C GLU A 34 -6.50 9.49 17.25
N SER A 35 -5.21 9.50 17.60
CA SER A 35 -4.13 9.72 16.64
C SER A 35 -3.83 8.41 15.91
N LEU A 36 -3.69 8.49 14.59
CA LEU A 36 -3.35 7.34 13.76
C LEU A 36 -1.83 7.23 13.62
N VAL A 37 -1.35 6.01 13.40
CA VAL A 37 0.07 5.76 13.14
C VAL A 37 0.37 6.14 11.69
N ASN A 38 1.27 7.09 11.51
CA ASN A 38 1.61 7.66 10.20
C ASN A 38 2.95 7.11 9.71
N SER A 39 3.00 5.84 9.35
CA SER A 39 4.16 5.28 8.65
C SER A 39 3.72 4.34 7.55
N PHE A 40 4.40 4.38 6.41
CA PHE A 40 4.17 3.42 5.33
C PHE A 40 4.31 1.97 5.80
N VAL A 41 5.29 1.69 6.65
CA VAL A 41 5.55 0.34 7.19
C VAL A 41 4.38 -0.18 8.02
N ASP A 42 3.85 0.63 8.95
CA ASP A 42 2.74 0.20 9.80
C ASP A 42 1.44 0.10 9.00
N TYR A 43 1.25 0.98 8.02
CA TYR A 43 0.17 0.86 7.05
C TYR A 43 0.22 -0.49 6.30
N VAL A 44 1.37 -0.89 5.78
CA VAL A 44 1.53 -2.20 5.11
C VAL A 44 1.24 -3.37 6.06
N LYS A 45 1.67 -3.29 7.33
CA LYS A 45 1.36 -4.33 8.33
C LYS A 45 -0.14 -4.53 8.52
N TYR A 46 -0.97 -3.49 8.43
CA TYR A 46 -2.44 -3.65 8.48
C TYR A 46 -2.98 -4.52 7.33
N TYR A 47 -2.35 -4.47 6.15
CA TYR A 47 -2.73 -5.31 5.00
C TYR A 47 -2.22 -6.74 5.13
N LEU A 48 -0.99 -6.92 5.60
CA LEU A 48 -0.33 -8.22 5.66
C LEU A 48 -0.59 -9.00 6.97
N LYS A 49 -1.21 -8.35 7.97
CA LYS A 49 -1.53 -8.94 9.29
C LYS A 49 -0.32 -9.69 9.87
N ASP A 50 -0.53 -10.91 10.40
CA ASP A 50 0.48 -11.75 11.04
C ASP A 50 1.46 -12.42 10.03
N VAL A 51 1.28 -12.21 8.72
CA VAL A 51 2.14 -12.78 7.66
C VAL A 51 3.17 -11.75 7.17
N PHE A 52 3.61 -10.85 8.06
CA PHE A 52 4.53 -9.78 7.69
C PHE A 52 5.98 -10.29 7.53
N GLU A 53 6.24 -10.90 6.37
CA GLU A 53 7.59 -11.05 5.83
C GLU A 53 7.60 -10.50 4.40
N PRO A 54 7.80 -9.17 4.22
CA PRO A 54 7.87 -8.60 2.89
C PRO A 54 9.06 -9.21 2.14
N LEU A 55 8.80 -9.73 0.94
CA LEU A 55 9.84 -10.25 0.04
C LEU A 55 10.80 -9.15 -0.41
N LEU A 56 10.27 -7.94 -0.52
CA LEU A 56 11.01 -6.75 -0.89
C LEU A 56 10.40 -5.54 -0.18
N SER A 57 11.24 -4.72 0.40
CA SER A 57 10.89 -3.37 0.85
C SER A 57 11.98 -2.41 0.39
N PHE A 58 11.58 -1.28 -0.19
CA PHE A 58 12.51 -0.21 -0.52
C PHE A 58 11.88 1.14 -0.24
N HIS A 59 12.73 2.08 0.18
CA HIS A 59 12.35 3.45 0.52
C HIS A 59 13.36 4.42 -0.07
N THR A 60 12.85 5.50 -0.66
CA THR A 60 13.60 6.64 -1.21
C THR A 60 12.78 7.89 -0.96
N GLU A 61 13.33 9.08 -1.24
CA GLU A 61 12.62 10.36 -1.07
C GLU A 61 11.25 10.43 -1.78
N ARG A 62 11.06 9.70 -2.90
CA ARG A 62 9.82 9.77 -3.72
C ARG A 62 9.10 8.45 -3.91
N TRP A 63 9.67 7.35 -3.43
CA TRP A 63 9.12 6.02 -3.65
C TRP A 63 9.29 5.17 -2.41
N GLU A 64 8.17 4.59 -2.01
CA GLU A 64 8.08 3.55 -1.01
C GLU A 64 7.30 2.40 -1.61
N VAL A 65 7.89 1.21 -1.55
CA VAL A 65 7.28 0.01 -2.10
C VAL A 65 7.53 -1.14 -1.17
N CYS A 66 6.47 -1.91 -0.97
CA CYS A 66 6.50 -3.19 -0.30
C CYS A 66 5.89 -4.24 -1.21
N VAL A 67 6.53 -5.42 -1.28
CA VAL A 67 6.07 -6.55 -2.07
C VAL A 67 5.93 -7.76 -1.15
N SER A 68 4.78 -8.42 -1.24
CA SER A 68 4.51 -9.67 -0.54
C SER A 68 3.83 -10.66 -1.50
N LEU A 69 3.71 -11.91 -1.06
CA LEU A 69 2.97 -12.93 -1.79
C LEU A 69 1.48 -12.62 -1.72
N SER A 70 0.81 -12.70 -2.87
CA SER A 70 -0.64 -12.65 -2.96
C SER A 70 -1.24 -14.06 -3.02
N GLU A 71 -2.50 -14.19 -2.60
CA GLU A 71 -3.25 -15.44 -2.69
C GLU A 71 -3.81 -15.65 -4.11
N GLY A 72 -2.93 -16.01 -5.05
CA GLY A 72 -3.30 -16.57 -6.35
C GLY A 72 -3.56 -15.58 -7.49
N GLN A 73 -3.76 -14.28 -7.22
CA GLN A 73 -3.93 -13.24 -8.26
C GLN A 73 -3.09 -12.01 -7.95
N PHE A 74 -2.72 -11.25 -8.98
CA PHE A 74 -2.03 -9.97 -8.79
C PHE A 74 -2.93 -8.98 -8.04
N GLN A 75 -2.37 -8.33 -7.03
CA GLN A 75 -3.03 -7.29 -6.26
C GLN A 75 -2.06 -6.12 -6.10
N HIS A 76 -2.61 -4.90 -6.10
CA HIS A 76 -1.85 -3.69 -5.77
C HIS A 76 -2.69 -2.77 -4.89
N THR A 77 -2.00 -1.97 -4.09
CA THR A 77 -2.56 -0.83 -3.37
C THR A 77 -1.50 0.23 -3.41
N ASP A 78 -1.82 1.37 -4.02
CA ASP A 78 -0.84 2.40 -4.33
C ASP A 78 -1.44 3.80 -4.17
N PHE A 79 -0.51 4.76 -4.06
CA PHE A 79 -0.82 6.17 -3.89
C PHE A 79 0.15 7.00 -4.72
N VAL A 80 -0.39 8.01 -5.40
CA VAL A 80 0.40 9.04 -6.09
C VAL A 80 -0.02 10.39 -5.52
N ASN A 81 0.89 11.06 -4.81
CA ASN A 81 0.63 12.35 -4.14
C ASN A 81 -0.62 12.31 -3.24
N GLY A 82 -0.81 11.23 -2.48
CA GLY A 82 -1.97 11.04 -1.60
C GLY A 82 -3.25 10.54 -2.28
N ILE A 83 -3.25 10.37 -3.61
CA ILE A 83 -4.41 9.86 -4.35
C ILE A 83 -4.28 8.35 -4.51
N SER A 84 -5.27 7.59 -4.01
CA SER A 84 -5.34 6.15 -4.22
C SER A 84 -5.75 5.84 -5.67
N THR A 85 -4.91 5.14 -6.43
CA THR A 85 -5.23 4.77 -7.82
C THR A 85 -5.77 3.34 -7.88
N THR A 86 -7.08 3.19 -7.74
CA THR A 86 -7.73 1.86 -7.65
C THR A 86 -7.58 0.98 -8.90
N LYS A 87 -7.26 1.59 -10.05
CA LYS A 87 -6.98 0.89 -11.32
C LYS A 87 -5.49 0.78 -11.62
N GLY A 88 -4.63 1.28 -10.74
CA GLY A 88 -3.19 1.36 -10.94
C GLY A 88 -2.82 2.37 -12.01
N GLY A 89 -1.75 2.09 -12.74
CA GLY A 89 -1.23 2.94 -13.79
C GLY A 89 0.24 2.67 -14.07
N THR A 90 0.86 3.59 -14.79
CA THR A 90 2.25 3.45 -15.26
C THR A 90 3.26 3.32 -14.11
N HIS A 91 2.97 3.89 -12.94
CA HIS A 91 3.79 3.76 -11.73
C HIS A 91 3.79 2.32 -11.19
N VAL A 92 2.64 1.65 -11.20
CA VAL A 92 2.52 0.23 -10.81
C VAL A 92 3.20 -0.66 -11.85
N ASP A 93 2.96 -0.41 -13.14
CA ASP A 93 3.57 -1.18 -14.25
C ASP A 93 5.10 -1.07 -14.23
N TYR A 94 5.61 0.11 -13.90
CA TYR A 94 7.05 0.36 -13.81
C TYR A 94 7.72 -0.53 -12.75
N VAL A 95 7.14 -0.59 -11.55
CA VAL A 95 7.68 -1.39 -10.43
C VAL A 95 7.52 -2.88 -10.71
N THR A 96 6.29 -3.32 -11.03
CA THR A 96 5.99 -4.73 -11.26
C THR A 96 6.74 -5.28 -12.47
N GLY A 97 6.83 -4.51 -13.56
CA GLY A 97 7.57 -4.89 -14.76
C GLY A 97 9.06 -5.12 -14.51
N ARG A 98 9.70 -4.34 -13.62
CA ARG A 98 11.11 -4.56 -13.25
C ARG A 98 11.28 -5.85 -12.45
N ILE A 99 10.41 -6.08 -11.46
CA ILE A 99 10.46 -7.28 -10.62
C ILE A 99 10.24 -8.52 -11.49
N SER A 100 9.17 -8.54 -12.29
CA SER A 100 8.84 -9.67 -13.17
C SER A 100 9.97 -9.99 -14.16
N LYS A 101 10.57 -8.96 -14.80
CA LYS A 101 11.72 -9.17 -15.70
C LYS A 101 12.93 -9.76 -15.00
N TYR A 102 13.22 -9.32 -13.77
CA TYR A 102 14.33 -9.86 -12.99
C TYR A 102 14.09 -11.32 -12.58
N VAL A 103 12.88 -11.63 -12.11
CA VAL A 103 12.48 -12.99 -11.74
C VAL A 103 12.55 -13.92 -12.95
N LEU A 104 11.98 -13.54 -14.09
CA LEU A 104 12.04 -14.30 -15.34
C LEU A 104 13.49 -14.59 -15.77
N LYS A 105 14.37 -13.57 -15.72
CA LYS A 105 15.78 -13.74 -16.04
C LYS A 105 16.49 -14.70 -15.08
N SER A 106 16.10 -14.70 -13.81
CA SER A 106 16.71 -15.55 -12.78
C SER A 106 16.29 -17.01 -12.97
N ILE A 107 15.03 -17.25 -13.31
CA ILE A 107 14.50 -18.58 -13.64
C ILE A 107 15.20 -19.14 -14.89
N ASN A 108 15.31 -18.35 -15.96
CA ASN A 108 15.92 -18.78 -17.22
C ASN A 108 17.45 -18.98 -17.15
N LYS A 109 18.11 -18.58 -16.06
CA LYS A 109 19.54 -18.77 -15.83
C LYS A 109 19.88 -20.01 -15.01
N GLN A 110 18.88 -20.66 -14.42
CA GLN A 110 19.06 -21.88 -13.63
C GLN A 110 19.05 -23.16 -14.49
N GLU A 111 19.19 -23.01 -15.81
CA GLU A 111 19.61 -24.03 -16.78
C GLU A 111 21.00 -23.70 -17.32
#